data_AF-A0A453QR73-F1
#
_entry.id   AF-A0A453QR73-F1
#
_cell.length_a   1.000
_cell.length_b   1.000
_cell.length_c   1.000
_cell.angle_alpha   90.00
_cell.angle_beta   90.00
_cell.angle_gamma   90.00
#
_symmetry.space_group_name_H-M   'P 1'
#
loop_
_entity.id
_entity.type
_entity.pdbx_description
1 polymer ?
#
loop_
_entity_poly.entity_id
_entity_poly.type
_entity_poly.pdbx_seq_one_letter_code
_entity_poly.pdbx_strand_id
1 'polypeptide(L)'
;EELGRLLELLPGELRRRVEDHPELPALVEVVMDLGRPPLARFPSGDFLLSHRPISFDDLRQATAKVGDFGGDNRAGISRTLHRISAIRNRQGDIVGLTCRVGRAVPGSANLLQDLVKDGGSLLLIGPPGVGKTTVIR
;
A
#
# COMPACT_ATOMS: atom_id res chain seq x y z
N GLU A 1 13.95 -0.11 -0.78
CA GLU A 1 13.65 0.25 0.62
C GLU A 1 12.17 0.43 0.91
N GLU A 2 11.43 1.29 0.20
CA GLU A 2 10.01 1.57 0.53
C GLU A 2 9.08 0.34 0.42
N LEU A 3 9.17 -0.41 -0.69
CA LEU A 3 8.34 -1.60 -0.92
C LEU A 3 8.47 -2.64 0.19
N GLY A 4 9.67 -2.80 0.76
CA GLY A 4 9.93 -3.73 1.87
C GLY A 4 9.03 -3.46 3.08
N ARG A 5 8.75 -2.18 3.38
CA ARG A 5 7.85 -1.81 4.49
C ARG A 5 6.42 -2.26 4.28
N LEU A 6 5.94 -2.28 3.03
CA LEU A 6 4.63 -2.86 2.70
C LEU A 6 4.65 -4.38 2.86
N LEU A 7 5.70 -5.04 2.37
CA LEU A 7 5.82 -6.49 2.43
C LEU A 7 5.98 -7.02 3.86
N GLU A 8 6.59 -6.23 4.75
CA GLU A 8 6.68 -6.53 6.18
C GLU A 8 5.32 -6.70 6.85
N LEU A 9 4.27 -6.06 6.33
CA LEU A 9 2.90 -6.21 6.82
C LEU A 9 2.33 -7.60 6.55
N LEU A 10 2.79 -8.27 5.48
CA LEU A 10 2.22 -9.54 5.05
C LEU A 10 2.66 -10.68 5.99
N PRO A 11 1.83 -11.72 6.15
CA PRO A 11 2.26 -12.99 6.74
C PRO A 11 3.47 -13.56 5.99
N GLY A 12 4.35 -14.28 6.70
CA GLY A 12 5.66 -14.68 6.19
C GLY A 12 5.61 -15.52 4.89
N GLU A 13 4.63 -16.42 4.76
CA GLU A 13 4.43 -17.21 3.53
C GLU A 13 4.05 -16.32 2.34
N LEU A 14 3.09 -15.41 2.53
CA LEU A 14 2.61 -14.53 1.47
C LEU A 14 3.69 -13.54 1.03
N ARG A 15 4.44 -13.00 2.00
CA ARG A 15 5.58 -12.14 1.75
C ARG A 15 6.58 -12.80 0.80
N ARG A 16 7.03 -14.03 1.12
CA ARG A 16 7.99 -14.77 0.28
C ARG A 16 7.45 -14.98 -1.14
N ARG A 17 6.18 -15.38 -1.25
CA ARG A 17 5.53 -15.61 -2.55
C ARG A 17 5.45 -14.35 -3.42
N VAL A 18 5.28 -13.18 -2.81
CA VAL A 18 5.35 -11.90 -3.51
C VAL A 18 6.80 -11.57 -3.90
N GLU A 19 7.74 -11.74 -2.97
CA GLU A 19 9.17 -11.46 -3.19
C GLU A 19 9.79 -12.31 -4.32
N ASP A 20 9.32 -13.55 -4.48
CA ASP A 20 9.76 -14.48 -5.53
C ASP A 20 9.18 -14.16 -6.93
N HIS A 21 8.20 -13.25 -7.03
CA HIS A 21 7.56 -12.95 -8.32
C HIS A 21 8.48 -12.09 -9.21
N PRO A 22 8.66 -12.43 -10.50
CA PRO A 22 9.59 -11.71 -11.39
C PRO A 22 9.21 -10.24 -11.60
N GLU A 23 7.91 -9.93 -11.51
CA GLU A 23 7.38 -8.57 -11.62
C GLU A 23 7.25 -7.84 -10.27
N LEU A 24 7.95 -8.27 -9.21
CA LEU A 24 7.93 -7.61 -7.90
C LEU A 24 8.08 -6.06 -7.98
N PRO A 25 8.98 -5.47 -8.78
CA PRO A 25 9.10 -4.02 -8.91
C PRO A 25 7.82 -3.35 -9.45
N ALA A 26 7.00 -4.12 -10.16
CA ALA A 26 5.74 -3.71 -10.74
C ALA A 26 4.50 -4.19 -9.93
N LEU A 27 4.66 -4.64 -8.68
CA LEU A 27 3.53 -4.94 -7.80
C LEU A 27 2.57 -3.74 -7.69
N VAL A 28 1.27 -3.99 -7.88
CA VAL A 28 0.21 -2.98 -7.81
C VAL A 28 -0.42 -3.00 -6.42
N GLU A 29 -0.91 -4.16 -5.99
CA GLU A 29 -1.53 -4.34 -4.69
C GLU A 29 -1.51 -5.81 -4.23
N VAL A 30 -1.68 -6.03 -2.93
CA VAL A 30 -1.93 -7.34 -2.34
C VAL A 30 -3.30 -7.31 -1.65
N VAL A 31 -4.14 -8.29 -1.94
CA VAL A 31 -5.51 -8.43 -1.44
C VAL A 31 -5.59 -9.65 -0.53
N MET A 32 -6.11 -9.44 0.68
CA MET A 32 -6.31 -10.48 1.70
C MET A 32 -7.72 -10.35 2.25
N ASP A 33 -8.64 -11.18 1.78
CA ASP A 33 -10.03 -11.19 2.23
C ASP A 33 -10.30 -12.47 3.02
N LEU A 34 -10.89 -12.34 4.21
CA LEU A 34 -11.21 -13.46 5.10
C LEU A 34 -11.98 -14.56 4.35
N GLY A 35 -11.51 -15.79 4.46
CA GLY A 35 -12.12 -16.95 3.81
C GLY A 35 -11.85 -17.05 2.30
N ARG A 36 -11.01 -16.16 1.73
CA ARG A 36 -10.60 -16.22 0.33
C ARG A 36 -9.10 -16.44 0.19
N PRO A 37 -8.66 -17.11 -0.88
CA PRO A 37 -7.24 -17.18 -1.21
C PRO A 37 -6.65 -15.78 -1.47
N PRO A 38 -5.46 -15.47 -0.92
CA PRO A 38 -4.82 -14.16 -1.11
C PRO A 38 -4.23 -14.00 -2.52
N LEU A 39 -4.28 -12.77 -3.02
CA LEU A 39 -3.87 -12.42 -4.38
C LEU A 39 -2.89 -11.23 -4.37
N ALA A 40 -1.90 -11.26 -5.25
CA ALA A 40 -1.12 -10.09 -5.63
C ALA A 40 -1.52 -9.67 -7.05
N ARG A 41 -1.60 -8.37 -7.31
CA ARG A 41 -1.91 -7.83 -8.64
C ARG A 41 -0.68 -7.22 -9.27
N PHE A 42 -0.41 -7.61 -10.51
CA PHE A 42 0.65 -7.09 -11.37
C PHE A 42 0.03 -6.54 -12.66
N PRO A 43 0.78 -5.79 -13.49
CA PRO A 43 0.29 -5.33 -14.79
C PRO A 43 -0.10 -6.49 -15.72
N SER A 44 0.57 -7.65 -15.56
CA SER A 44 0.27 -8.88 -16.28
C SER A 44 -1.01 -9.60 -15.81
N GLY A 45 -1.50 -9.29 -14.61
CA GLY A 45 -2.72 -9.87 -14.05
C GLY A 45 -2.64 -10.20 -12.56
N ASP A 46 -3.65 -10.94 -12.10
CA ASP A 46 -3.75 -11.40 -10.72
C ASP A 46 -2.94 -12.69 -10.53
N PHE A 47 -2.17 -12.74 -9.45
CA PHE A 47 -1.30 -13.84 -9.06
C PHE A 47 -1.73 -14.40 -7.71
N LEU A 48 -2.03 -15.70 -7.68
CA LEU A 48 -2.42 -16.41 -6.46
C LEU A 48 -1.22 -16.67 -5.56
N LEU A 49 -1.25 -16.08 -4.37
CA LEU A 49 -0.15 -16.21 -3.41
C LEU A 49 -0.18 -17.55 -2.69
N SER A 50 -1.37 -17.99 -2.30
CA SER A 50 -1.61 -19.29 -1.66
C SER A 50 -3.01 -19.78 -2.00
N HIS A 51 -3.21 -21.10 -2.03
CA HIS A 51 -4.55 -21.70 -2.11
C HIS A 51 -5.25 -21.72 -0.74
N ARG A 52 -4.50 -21.56 0.35
CA ARG A 52 -5.06 -21.47 1.70
C ARG A 52 -5.85 -20.17 1.84
N PRO A 53 -7.13 -20.24 2.26
CA PRO A 53 -7.90 -19.05 2.56
C PRO A 53 -7.29 -18.23 3.70
N ILE A 54 -7.38 -16.90 3.59
CA ILE A 54 -7.00 -15.97 4.65
C ILE A 54 -7.82 -16.22 5.91
N SER A 55 -7.14 -16.33 7.04
CA SER A 55 -7.74 -16.47 8.35
C SER A 55 -7.80 -15.15 9.11
N PHE A 56 -8.57 -15.12 10.21
CA PHE A 56 -8.57 -13.98 11.13
C PHE A 56 -7.19 -13.70 11.72
N ASP A 57 -6.37 -14.73 11.94
CA ASP A 57 -5.01 -14.56 12.48
C ASP A 57 -4.10 -13.86 11.47
N ASP A 58 -4.19 -14.22 10.19
CA ASP A 58 -3.43 -13.55 9.11
C ASP A 58 -3.76 -12.04 9.06
N LEU A 59 -5.05 -11.69 9.15
CA LEU A 59 -5.50 -10.29 9.19
C LEU A 59 -5.04 -9.59 10.46
N ARG A 60 -5.09 -10.26 11.61
CA ARG A 60 -4.64 -9.72 12.90
C ARG A 60 -3.13 -9.43 12.89
N GLN A 61 -2.33 -10.35 12.38
CA GLN A 61 -0.88 -10.17 12.24
C GLN A 61 -0.55 -8.99 11.33
N ALA A 62 -1.26 -8.85 10.21
CA ALA A 62 -1.05 -7.74 9.29
C ALA A 62 -1.48 -6.39 9.90
N THR A 63 -2.65 -6.33 10.51
CA THR A 63 -3.18 -5.09 11.13
C THR A 63 -2.35 -4.60 12.30
N ALA A 64 -1.80 -5.51 13.12
CA ALA A 64 -0.92 -5.16 14.23
C ALA A 64 0.34 -4.36 13.78
N LYS A 65 0.79 -4.54 12.54
CA LYS A 65 1.96 -3.85 11.97
C LYS A 65 1.61 -2.53 11.28
N VAL A 66 0.35 -2.32 10.91
CA VAL A 66 -0.12 -1.10 10.21
C VAL A 66 -0.29 0.07 11.17
N GLY A 67 -0.71 -0.19 12.42
CA GLY A 67 -1.14 0.83 13.37
C GLY A 67 -2.62 1.19 13.21
N ASP A 68 -2.97 2.44 13.52
CA ASP A 68 -4.36 2.89 13.51
C ASP A 68 -4.87 3.20 12.10
N PHE A 69 -6.08 2.71 11.80
CA PHE A 69 -6.83 3.11 10.62
C PHE A 69 -7.60 4.41 10.92
N GLY A 70 -7.56 5.36 10.00
CA GLY A 70 -8.39 6.57 10.07
C GLY A 70 -9.88 6.27 9.86
N GLY A 71 -10.71 7.32 9.99
CA GLY A 71 -12.17 7.22 9.89
C GLY A 71 -12.70 6.74 8.53
N ASP A 72 -11.88 6.73 7.46
CA ASP A 72 -12.23 6.19 6.14
C ASP A 72 -11.77 4.73 5.94
N ASN A 73 -11.41 4.03 7.02
CA ASN A 73 -10.83 2.68 7.02
C ASN A 73 -9.52 2.58 6.25
N ARG A 74 -8.73 3.66 6.19
CA ARG A 74 -7.42 3.64 5.55
C ARG A 74 -6.30 4.01 6.50
N ALA A 75 -5.15 3.45 6.22
CA ALA A 75 -3.88 3.78 6.84
C ALA A 75 -2.82 4.01 5.76
N GLY A 76 -1.88 4.91 6.02
CA GLY A 76 -0.67 5.07 5.23
C GLY A 76 0.51 4.42 5.95
N ILE A 77 1.48 3.90 5.20
CA ILE A 77 2.76 3.49 5.82
C ILE A 77 3.66 4.72 5.91
N SER A 78 4.04 5.06 7.14
CA SER A 78 4.87 6.23 7.44
C SER A 78 6.06 6.39 6.49
N ARG A 79 6.22 7.61 5.96
CA ARG A 79 7.26 8.00 5.01
C ARG A 79 7.24 7.25 3.67
N THR A 80 6.11 6.68 3.26
CA THR A 80 5.93 6.04 1.94
C THR A 80 4.60 6.48 1.31
N LEU A 81 4.32 6.10 0.05
CA LEU A 81 2.99 6.26 -0.55
C LEU A 81 2.09 5.05 -0.39
N HIS A 82 2.57 4.00 0.28
CA HIS A 82 1.80 2.78 0.44
C HIS A 82 0.56 3.05 1.27
N ARG A 83 -0.55 2.46 0.84
CA ARG A 83 -1.86 2.62 1.50
C ARG A 83 -2.42 1.25 1.82
N ILE A 84 -2.94 1.11 3.03
CA ILE A 84 -3.70 -0.06 3.45
C ILE A 84 -5.16 0.38 3.60
N SER A 85 -6.06 -0.28 2.89
CA SER A 85 -7.50 -0.13 3.12
C SER A 85 -8.02 -1.36 3.84
N ALA A 86 -8.78 -1.16 4.90
CA ALA A 86 -9.47 -2.23 5.62
C ALA A 86 -10.92 -2.32 5.17
N ILE A 87 -11.41 -3.55 5.01
CA ILE A 87 -12.82 -3.87 4.88
C ILE A 87 -13.28 -4.36 6.24
N ARG A 88 -14.39 -3.81 6.74
CA ARG A 88 -14.98 -4.19 8.02
C ARG A 88 -16.37 -4.79 7.85
N ASN A 89 -16.71 -5.75 8.71
CA ASN A 89 -18.07 -6.25 8.82
C ASN A 89 -18.98 -5.25 9.57
N ARG A 90 -20.27 -5.59 9.73
CA ARG A 90 -21.24 -4.74 10.44
C ARG A 90 -20.93 -4.59 11.93
N GLN A 91 -20.17 -5.52 12.49
CA GLN A 91 -19.72 -5.52 13.88
C GLN A 91 -18.45 -4.68 14.08
N GLY A 92 -17.83 -4.20 13.00
CA GLY A 92 -16.62 -3.38 13.04
C GLY A 92 -15.31 -4.17 12.93
N ASP A 93 -15.37 -5.50 12.85
CA ASP A 93 -14.17 -6.35 12.71
C ASP A 93 -13.57 -6.21 11.32
N ILE A 94 -12.24 -6.18 11.23
CA ILE A 94 -11.52 -6.22 9.95
C ILE A 94 -11.66 -7.62 9.34
N VAL A 95 -12.27 -7.69 8.17
CA VAL A 95 -12.50 -8.92 7.40
C VAL A 95 -11.78 -8.91 6.05
N GLY A 96 -11.07 -7.84 5.72
CA GLY A 96 -10.22 -7.79 4.53
C GLY A 96 -9.23 -6.63 4.56
N LEU A 97 -8.13 -6.80 3.85
CA LEU A 97 -7.09 -5.78 3.66
C LEU A 97 -6.71 -5.70 2.18
N THR A 98 -6.55 -4.47 1.70
CA THR A 98 -5.92 -4.18 0.41
C THR A 98 -4.70 -3.30 0.63
N CYS A 99 -3.52 -3.86 0.40
CA CYS A 99 -2.23 -3.19 0.53
C CYS A 99 -1.76 -2.70 -0.83
N ARG A 100 -1.92 -1.40 -1.11
CA ARG A 100 -1.57 -0.79 -2.40
C ARG A 100 -0.16 -0.24 -2.40
N VAL A 101 0.59 -0.57 -3.45
CA VAL A 101 1.91 -0.02 -3.70
C VAL A 101 1.75 1.40 -4.23
N GLY A 102 2.06 2.40 -3.41
CA GLY A 102 2.19 3.76 -3.90
C GLY A 102 3.49 3.93 -4.68
N ARG A 103 3.42 4.66 -5.80
CA ARG A 103 4.55 4.95 -6.68
C ARG A 103 4.69 6.44 -6.86
N ALA A 104 5.93 6.90 -6.91
CA ALA A 104 6.29 8.24 -7.34
C ALA A 104 6.95 8.17 -8.72
N VAL A 105 6.83 9.23 -9.51
CA VAL A 105 7.56 9.40 -10.76
C VAL A 105 8.83 10.19 -10.43
N PRO A 106 10.03 9.56 -10.48
CA PRO A 106 11.27 10.24 -10.12
C PRO A 106 11.51 11.50 -10.96
N GLY A 107 12.08 12.53 -10.33
CA GLY A 107 12.46 13.77 -11.02
C GLY A 107 11.33 14.79 -11.17
N SER A 108 10.11 14.49 -10.71
CA SER A 108 8.99 15.44 -10.74
C SER A 108 9.25 16.64 -9.83
N ALA A 109 9.82 16.42 -8.64
CA ALA A 109 10.20 17.49 -7.72
C ALA A 109 11.31 18.43 -8.24
N ASN A 110 12.04 18.05 -9.29
CA ASN A 110 13.08 18.92 -9.87
C ASN A 110 12.50 20.23 -10.40
N LEU A 111 11.23 20.22 -10.85
CA LEU A 111 10.51 21.39 -11.33
C LEU A 111 10.28 22.46 -10.26
N LEU A 112 10.40 22.08 -8.98
CA LEU A 112 10.19 22.96 -7.83
C LEU A 112 11.47 23.17 -7.01
N GLN A 113 12.62 22.72 -7.51
CA GLN A 113 13.86 22.68 -6.72
C GLN A 113 14.35 24.08 -6.33
N ASP A 114 14.20 25.04 -7.22
CA ASP A 114 14.48 26.46 -6.99
C ASP A 114 13.58 27.04 -5.90
N LEU A 115 12.27 26.76 -5.96
CA LEU A 115 11.29 27.21 -4.97
C LEU A 115 11.52 26.61 -3.58
N VAL A 116 11.93 25.33 -3.51
CA VAL A 116 12.25 24.68 -2.23
C VAL A 116 13.53 25.25 -1.61
N LYS A 117 14.53 25.61 -2.44
CA LYS A 117 15.80 26.19 -1.97
C LYS A 117 15.66 27.60 -1.43
N ASP A 118 14.62 28.33 -1.82
CA ASP A 118 14.33 29.69 -1.35
C ASP A 118 13.90 29.72 0.14
N GLY A 119 13.65 28.56 0.76
CA GLY A 119 13.38 28.42 2.20
C GLY A 119 11.99 28.88 2.64
N GLY A 120 11.16 29.36 1.71
CA GLY A 120 9.76 29.71 1.94
C GLY A 120 8.85 28.48 2.15
N SER A 121 7.64 28.73 2.64
CA SER A 121 6.60 27.69 2.72
C SER A 121 5.90 27.52 1.37
N LEU A 122 5.81 26.28 0.87
CA LEU A 122 5.17 25.95 -0.40
C LEU A 122 3.85 25.18 -0.16
N LEU A 123 2.76 25.63 -0.79
CA LEU A 123 1.45 24.97 -0.75
C LEU A 123 0.98 24.62 -2.16
N LEU A 124 0.79 23.33 -2.46
CA LEU A 124 0.20 22.86 -3.72
C LEU A 124 -1.30 22.62 -3.56
N ILE A 125 -2.11 23.36 -4.33
CA ILE A 125 -3.58 23.28 -4.32
C ILE A 125 -4.09 22.78 -5.67
N GLY A 126 -5.16 21.98 -5.66
CA GLY A 126 -5.82 21.50 -6.87
C GLY A 126 -6.81 20.36 -6.58
N PRO A 127 -7.69 20.00 -7.53
CA PRO A 127 -8.68 18.94 -7.37
C PRO A 127 -8.07 17.57 -7.00
N PRO A 128 -8.84 16.62 -6.43
CA PRO A 128 -8.37 15.25 -6.20
C PRO A 128 -7.84 14.61 -7.50
N GLY A 129 -6.74 13.85 -7.41
CA GLY A 129 -6.19 13.08 -8.55
C GLY A 129 -5.31 13.85 -9.55
N VAL A 130 -5.13 15.16 -9.43
CA VAL A 130 -4.36 15.98 -10.40
C VAL A 130 -2.83 15.87 -10.28
N GLY A 131 -2.30 14.89 -9.55
CA GLY A 131 -0.85 14.67 -9.46
C GLY A 131 -0.09 15.56 -8.46
N LYS A 132 -0.78 16.26 -7.54
CA LYS A 132 -0.12 17.08 -6.49
C LYS A 132 0.98 16.31 -5.73
N THR A 133 0.67 15.08 -5.33
CA THR A 133 1.60 14.21 -4.61
C THR A 133 2.74 13.71 -5.51
N THR A 134 2.50 13.60 -6.82
CA THR A 134 3.52 13.24 -7.81
C THR A 134 4.54 14.35 -7.97
N VAL A 135 4.09 15.61 -8.06
CA VAL A 135 4.96 16.78 -8.29
C VAL A 135 5.93 17.02 -7.13
N ILE A 136 5.56 16.69 -5.89
CA ILE A 136 6.38 16.95 -4.69
C ILE A 136 7.33 15.79 -4.33
N ARG A 137 7.49 14.79 -5.19
CA ARG A 137 8.39 13.65 -4.97
C ARG A 137 9.40 13.49 -6.08
#